data_AF-A0A2H1FEY3-F1
#
_entry.id   AF-A0A2H1FEY3-F1
#
_cell.length_a   1.000
_cell.length_b   1.000
_cell.length_c   1.000
_cell.angle_alpha   90.00
_cell.angle_beta   90.00
_cell.angle_gamma   90.00
#
_symmetry.space_group_name_H-M   'P 1'
#
loop_
_entity.id
_entity.type
_entity.pdbx_description
1 polymer ?
#
loop_
_entity_poly.entity_id
_entity_poly.type
_entity_poly.pdbx_seq_one_letter_code
_entity_poly.pdbx_strand_id
1 'polypeptide(L)'
;MKKIYFSIIVGVALISMISSSYALQEVAGKITLQMKPGENQNFNWGLLSDSDNTTTVSLSASGNGSQFLSFPKTITLPPHQVVTVSVTATVPSNYNGQMELTPYLFATQAGQSGGPTILNVQVMKIVTLNINETQNTPTTSHAVGAVPEFPFAIPVLIIAIMSLIVIHRLKSSSVKI
;
A
#
# COMPACT_ATOMS: atom_id res chain seq x y z
N MET A 1 -53.08 3.16 -0.22
CA MET A 1 -52.11 2.57 0.75
C MET A 1 -51.25 1.46 0.14
N LYS A 2 -51.79 0.42 -0.53
CA LYS A 2 -51.02 -0.78 -0.98
C LYS A 2 -49.72 -0.55 -1.79
N LYS A 3 -49.59 0.56 -2.54
CA LYS A 3 -48.39 0.86 -3.35
C LYS A 3 -47.13 1.23 -2.54
N ILE A 4 -47.29 1.83 -1.35
CA ILE A 4 -46.16 2.38 -0.57
C ILE A 4 -45.24 1.26 -0.06
N TYR A 5 -45.83 0.16 0.43
CA TYR A 5 -45.08 -1.00 0.90
C TYR A 5 -44.21 -1.65 -0.18
N PHE A 6 -44.66 -1.63 -1.44
CA PHE A 6 -43.90 -2.25 -2.55
C PHE A 6 -42.58 -1.50 -2.82
N SER A 7 -42.61 -0.17 -2.81
CA SER A 7 -41.38 0.64 -2.95
C SER A 7 -40.41 0.45 -1.78
N ILE A 8 -40.91 0.27 -0.55
CA ILE A 8 -40.07 -0.01 0.62
C ILE A 8 -39.37 -1.37 0.49
N ILE A 9 -40.10 -2.42 0.08
CA ILE A 9 -39.55 -3.77 -0.10
C ILE A 9 -38.47 -3.79 -1.18
N VAL A 10 -38.69 -3.11 -2.32
CA VAL A 10 -37.68 -2.98 -3.39
C VAL A 10 -36.45 -2.18 -2.93
N GLY A 11 -36.65 -1.12 -2.14
CA GLY A 11 -35.56 -0.32 -1.58
C GLY A 11 -34.67 -1.10 -0.60
N VAL A 12 -35.28 -1.90 0.28
CA VAL A 12 -34.53 -2.77 1.21
C VAL A 12 -33.76 -3.86 0.48
N ALA A 13 -34.35 -4.47 -0.56
CA ALA A 13 -33.72 -5.53 -1.34
C ALA A 13 -32.45 -5.07 -2.09
N LEU A 14 -32.35 -3.80 -2.51
CA LEU A 14 -31.16 -3.26 -3.19
C LEU A 14 -29.95 -3.09 -2.26
N ILE A 15 -30.16 -2.92 -0.95
CA ILE A 15 -29.08 -2.66 0.01
C ILE A 15 -28.30 -3.95 0.34
N SER A 16 -28.88 -5.12 0.12
CA SER A 16 -28.31 -6.43 0.50
C SER A 16 -27.19 -6.96 -0.43
N MET A 17 -26.73 -6.19 -1.43
CA MET A 17 -25.68 -6.60 -2.37
C MET A 17 -24.36 -5.83 -2.17
N ILE A 18 -24.00 -5.56 -0.90
CA ILE A 18 -22.65 -5.08 -0.55
C ILE A 18 -21.67 -6.27 -0.61
N SER A 19 -21.22 -6.62 -1.81
CA SER A 19 -20.20 -7.65 -2.01
C SER A 19 -18.91 -7.27 -1.31
N SER A 20 -18.45 -8.09 -0.35
CA SER A 20 -17.18 -7.88 0.35
C SER A 20 -16.02 -7.92 -0.64
N SER A 21 -15.44 -6.76 -0.93
CA SER A 21 -14.30 -6.65 -1.85
C SER A 21 -13.01 -7.08 -1.16
N TYR A 22 -12.65 -8.35 -1.27
CA TYR A 22 -11.37 -8.85 -0.80
C TYR A 22 -10.25 -8.43 -1.77
N ALA A 23 -9.42 -7.49 -1.35
CA ALA A 23 -8.19 -7.13 -2.04
C ALA A 23 -6.99 -7.25 -1.08
N LEU A 24 -5.94 -7.89 -1.59
CA LEU A 24 -4.62 -7.99 -0.98
C LEU A 24 -3.69 -7.16 -1.88
N GLN A 25 -2.97 -6.22 -1.29
CA GLN A 25 -2.03 -5.33 -1.98
C GLN A 25 -0.60 -5.53 -1.47
N GLU A 26 0.37 -5.12 -2.28
CA GLU A 26 1.78 -5.02 -1.87
C GLU A 26 2.35 -3.62 -2.11
N VAL A 27 3.39 -3.26 -1.35
CA VAL A 27 4.13 -2.02 -1.55
C VAL A 27 4.93 -2.11 -2.86
N ALA A 28 4.62 -1.21 -3.79
CA ALA A 28 5.23 -1.16 -5.11
C ALA A 28 6.74 -0.90 -5.05
N GLY A 29 7.47 -1.44 -6.04
CA GLY A 29 8.92 -1.34 -6.15
C GLY A 29 9.58 -2.68 -6.41
N LYS A 30 10.78 -2.66 -7.01
CA LYS A 30 11.63 -3.84 -7.18
C LYS A 30 12.47 -4.08 -5.93
N ILE A 31 12.70 -5.34 -5.59
CA ILE A 31 13.64 -5.72 -4.54
C ILE A 31 14.87 -6.31 -5.23
N THR A 32 16.03 -5.67 -5.06
CA THR A 32 17.30 -6.13 -5.62
C THR A 32 18.36 -6.10 -4.53
N LEU A 33 19.00 -7.24 -4.29
CA LEU A 33 20.08 -7.41 -3.32
C LEU A 33 21.41 -7.63 -4.06
N GLN A 34 22.48 -7.08 -3.53
CA GLN A 34 23.86 -7.24 -4.02
C GLN A 34 24.64 -7.99 -2.94
N MET A 35 24.90 -9.28 -3.15
CA MET A 35 25.34 -10.22 -2.13
C MET A 35 26.59 -10.99 -2.55
N LYS A 36 27.31 -11.55 -1.57
CA LYS A 36 28.40 -12.51 -1.76
C LYS A 36 28.04 -13.92 -1.30
N PRO A 37 28.75 -14.95 -1.79
CA PRO A 37 28.79 -16.25 -1.12
C PRO A 37 29.17 -16.10 0.35
N GLY A 38 28.31 -16.60 1.25
CA GLY A 38 28.47 -16.51 2.71
C GLY A 38 27.79 -15.30 3.35
N GLU A 39 27.12 -14.44 2.58
CA GLU A 39 26.48 -13.24 3.09
C GLU A 39 25.00 -13.44 3.44
N ASN A 40 24.56 -12.72 4.48
CA ASN A 40 23.16 -12.58 4.89
C ASN A 40 22.73 -11.12 4.74
N GLN A 41 21.61 -10.86 4.05
CA GLN A 41 21.00 -9.53 3.94
C GLN A 41 19.51 -9.57 4.26
N ASN A 42 19.01 -8.56 4.95
CA ASN A 42 17.59 -8.44 5.29
C ASN A 42 16.92 -7.38 4.41
N PHE A 43 15.70 -7.67 3.97
CA PHE A 43 14.84 -6.70 3.27
C PHE A 43 13.40 -6.77 3.78
N ASN A 44 12.64 -5.74 3.42
CA ASN A 44 11.28 -5.50 3.88
C ASN A 44 10.31 -5.59 2.70
N TRP A 45 9.24 -6.38 2.86
CA TRP A 45 8.14 -6.48 1.91
C TRP A 45 6.84 -6.07 2.59
N GLY A 46 6.29 -4.91 2.22
CA GLY A 46 5.03 -4.41 2.77
C GLY A 46 3.82 -5.05 2.10
N LEU A 47 2.87 -5.52 2.90
CA LEU A 47 1.60 -6.11 2.47
C LEU A 47 0.44 -5.41 3.20
N LEU A 48 -0.69 -5.26 2.50
CA LEU A 48 -1.89 -4.57 2.97
C LEU A 48 -3.13 -5.39 2.59
N SER A 49 -4.15 -5.43 3.45
CA SER A 49 -5.48 -5.95 3.09
C SER A 49 -6.51 -4.84 3.24
N ASP A 50 -7.34 -4.68 2.21
CA ASP A 50 -8.46 -3.72 2.18
C ASP A 50 -9.70 -4.27 2.92
N SER A 51 -9.56 -5.42 3.59
CA SER A 51 -10.57 -6.04 4.43
C SER A 51 -10.79 -5.26 5.71
N ASP A 52 -12.05 -4.95 6.04
CA ASP A 52 -12.46 -4.39 7.35
C ASP A 52 -12.16 -5.35 8.53
N ASN A 53 -11.80 -6.60 8.25
CA ASN A 53 -11.49 -7.63 9.24
C ASN A 53 -10.02 -8.08 9.15
N THR A 54 -9.41 -8.29 10.32
CA THR A 54 -8.07 -8.86 10.47
C THR A 54 -7.92 -10.15 9.66
N THR A 55 -6.91 -10.22 8.82
CA THR A 55 -6.76 -11.23 7.77
C THR A 55 -5.47 -12.02 7.94
N THR A 56 -5.56 -13.35 7.98
CA THR A 56 -4.39 -14.24 7.92
C THR A 56 -3.97 -14.45 6.47
N VAL A 57 -2.68 -14.25 6.18
CA VAL A 57 -2.09 -14.40 4.84
C VAL A 57 -0.96 -15.42 4.89
N SER A 58 -1.00 -16.40 3.98
CA SER A 58 0.04 -17.43 3.84
C SER A 58 1.14 -16.97 2.89
N LEU A 59 2.41 -17.13 3.28
CA LEU A 59 3.57 -16.71 2.50
C LEU A 59 4.34 -17.92 1.97
N SER A 60 4.72 -17.87 0.69
CA SER A 60 5.53 -18.89 0.02
C SER A 60 6.54 -18.26 -0.94
N ALA A 61 7.45 -19.08 -1.49
CA ALA A 61 8.41 -18.66 -2.49
C ALA A 61 8.58 -19.74 -3.56
N SER A 62 8.95 -19.35 -4.79
CA SER A 62 9.30 -20.27 -5.88
C SER A 62 10.30 -19.64 -6.85
N GLY A 63 10.76 -20.41 -7.84
CA GLY A 63 11.80 -19.99 -8.78
C GLY A 63 13.22 -20.15 -8.21
N ASN A 64 14.23 -19.92 -9.05
CA ASN A 64 15.62 -20.12 -8.67
C ASN A 64 16.06 -19.05 -7.65
N GLY A 65 16.74 -19.47 -6.59
CA GLY A 65 17.15 -18.62 -5.47
C GLY A 65 16.12 -18.55 -4.32
N SER A 66 14.93 -19.13 -4.48
CA SER A 66 13.91 -19.16 -3.42
C SER A 66 14.37 -19.95 -2.18
N GLN A 67 15.26 -20.92 -2.37
CA GLN A 67 15.94 -21.67 -1.29
C GLN A 67 16.86 -20.81 -0.42
N PHE A 68 17.22 -19.60 -0.88
CA PHE A 68 18.03 -18.65 -0.12
C PHE A 68 17.18 -17.63 0.67
N LEU A 69 15.85 -17.69 0.57
CA LEU A 69 14.95 -16.75 1.26
C LEU A 69 14.30 -17.38 2.50
N SER A 70 14.48 -16.72 3.64
CA SER A 70 13.89 -17.08 4.94
C SER A 70 12.90 -16.01 5.41
N PHE A 71 11.69 -16.43 5.76
CA PHE A 71 10.53 -15.57 6.07
C PHE A 71 9.47 -16.38 6.83
N PRO A 72 8.60 -15.75 7.64
CA PRO A 72 7.50 -16.43 8.31
C PRO A 72 6.51 -17.03 7.30
N LYS A 73 5.97 -18.24 7.57
CA LYS A 73 5.04 -18.91 6.65
C LYS A 73 3.62 -18.35 6.65
N THR A 74 3.25 -17.61 7.70
CA THR A 74 1.98 -16.89 7.81
C THR A 74 2.22 -15.55 8.49
N ILE A 75 1.40 -14.56 8.15
CA ILE A 75 1.31 -13.27 8.81
C ILE A 75 -0.15 -12.90 9.07
N THR A 76 -0.35 -11.93 9.95
CA THR A 76 -1.66 -11.34 10.23
C THR A 76 -1.64 -9.89 9.80
N LEU A 77 -2.56 -9.51 8.90
CA LEU A 77 -2.78 -8.13 8.45
C LEU A 77 -3.96 -7.53 9.23
N PRO A 78 -3.77 -6.46 10.03
CA PRO A 78 -4.87 -5.67 10.57
C PRO A 78 -5.65 -4.98 9.44
N PRO A 79 -6.92 -4.59 9.68
CA PRO A 79 -7.72 -3.88 8.70
C PRO A 79 -7.04 -2.60 8.20
N HIS A 80 -6.99 -2.41 6.88
CA HIS A 80 -6.51 -1.19 6.21
C HIS A 80 -5.08 -0.75 6.61
N GLN A 81 -4.26 -1.66 7.16
CA GLN A 81 -2.90 -1.36 7.64
C GLN A 81 -1.82 -2.12 6.85
N VAL A 82 -0.76 -1.41 6.45
CA VAL A 82 0.45 -2.01 5.87
C VAL A 82 1.24 -2.72 6.98
N VAL A 83 1.52 -4.01 6.81
CA VAL A 83 2.43 -4.80 7.64
C VAL A 83 3.69 -5.13 6.84
N THR A 84 4.84 -4.92 7.44
CA THR A 84 6.14 -5.25 6.83
C THR A 84 6.57 -6.67 7.19
N VAL A 85 6.69 -7.52 6.18
CA VAL A 85 7.38 -8.81 6.29
C VAL A 85 8.89 -8.57 6.23
N SER A 86 9.60 -8.92 7.29
CA SER A 86 11.06 -9.05 7.25
C SER A 86 11.44 -10.36 6.57
N VAL A 87 12.30 -10.28 5.55
CA VAL A 87 12.81 -11.43 4.79
C VAL A 87 14.33 -11.40 4.82
N THR A 88 14.95 -12.51 5.20
CA THR A 88 16.40 -12.69 5.14
C THR A 88 16.77 -13.47 3.89
N ALA A 89 17.66 -12.91 3.07
CA ALA A 89 18.39 -13.66 2.05
C ALA A 89 19.71 -14.17 2.64
N THR A 90 20.03 -15.45 2.39
CA THR A 90 21.23 -16.14 2.87
C THR A 90 21.85 -16.94 1.73
N VAL A 91 23.03 -16.53 1.27
CA VAL A 91 23.80 -17.28 0.25
C VAL A 91 24.90 -18.07 0.96
N PRO A 92 25.05 -19.39 0.76
CA PRO A 92 26.09 -20.17 1.42
C PRO A 92 27.49 -19.84 0.88
N SER A 93 28.52 -19.98 1.71
CA SER A 93 29.90 -19.59 1.38
C SER A 93 30.56 -20.41 0.26
N ASN A 94 30.03 -21.59 -0.03
CA ASN A 94 30.45 -22.44 -1.14
C ASN A 94 29.57 -22.27 -2.40
N TYR A 95 28.77 -21.21 -2.49
CA TYR A 95 27.95 -20.96 -3.68
C TYR A 95 28.80 -20.51 -4.88
N ASN A 96 28.78 -21.32 -5.94
CA ASN A 96 29.49 -21.10 -7.20
C ASN A 96 28.54 -21.14 -8.43
N GLY A 97 27.27 -20.78 -8.22
CA GLY A 97 26.21 -20.88 -9.23
C GLY A 97 26.06 -19.63 -10.11
N GLN A 98 24.82 -19.23 -10.37
CA GLN A 98 24.52 -18.08 -11.23
C GLN A 98 24.68 -16.77 -10.47
N MET A 99 25.29 -15.78 -11.12
CA MET A 99 25.48 -14.41 -10.58
C MET A 99 24.18 -13.60 -10.48
N GLU A 100 23.08 -14.06 -11.10
CA GLU A 100 21.76 -13.47 -10.89
C GLU A 100 20.70 -14.57 -10.74
N LEU A 101 19.87 -14.42 -9.70
CA LEU A 101 18.74 -15.28 -9.39
C LEU A 101 17.50 -14.41 -9.23
N THR A 102 16.35 -14.88 -9.71
CA THR A 102 15.10 -14.11 -9.72
C THR A 102 13.96 -14.89 -9.06
N PRO A 103 14.02 -15.13 -7.73
CA PRO A 103 12.93 -15.79 -7.02
C PRO A 103 11.68 -14.91 -6.90
N TYR A 104 10.54 -15.58 -6.81
CA TYR A 104 9.24 -14.98 -6.57
C TYR A 104 8.80 -15.27 -5.13
N LEU A 105 8.34 -14.24 -4.41
CA LEU A 105 7.58 -14.39 -3.17
C LEU A 105 6.09 -14.28 -3.49
N PHE A 106 5.25 -15.08 -2.81
CA PHE A 106 3.80 -15.03 -2.96
C PHE A 106 3.14 -14.86 -1.59
N ALA A 107 2.16 -13.97 -1.54
CA ALA A 107 1.31 -13.76 -0.37
C ALA A 107 -0.12 -14.11 -0.79
N THR A 108 -0.73 -15.08 -0.10
CA THR A 108 -2.04 -15.63 -0.47
C THR A 108 -3.03 -15.48 0.69
N GLN A 109 -4.06 -14.68 0.46
CA GLN A 109 -5.24 -14.57 1.31
C GLN A 109 -6.26 -15.63 0.86
N ALA A 110 -6.63 -16.53 1.78
CA ALA A 110 -7.71 -17.47 1.54
C ALA A 110 -9.07 -16.74 1.54
N GLY A 111 -9.95 -17.09 0.59
CA GLY A 111 -11.30 -16.55 0.55
C GLY A 111 -12.16 -17.09 1.70
N GLN A 112 -13.09 -16.27 2.19
CA GLN A 112 -14.14 -16.74 3.11
C GLN A 112 -15.32 -17.32 2.32
N SER A 113 -15.93 -18.39 2.84
CA SER A 113 -17.02 -19.12 2.17
C SER A 113 -18.37 -18.40 2.32
N GLY A 114 -18.54 -17.29 1.60
CA GLY A 114 -19.78 -16.50 1.57
C GLY A 114 -20.87 -17.01 0.60
N GLY A 115 -20.63 -18.12 -0.10
CA GLY A 115 -21.53 -18.64 -1.13
C GLY A 115 -20.95 -19.89 -1.82
N PRO A 116 -21.40 -20.23 -3.06
CA PRO A 116 -20.92 -21.41 -3.79
C PRO A 116 -19.50 -21.25 -4.38
N THR A 117 -18.80 -20.15 -4.10
CA THR A 117 -17.49 -19.82 -4.66
C THR A 117 -16.59 -19.25 -3.58
N ILE A 118 -15.36 -19.77 -3.51
CA ILE A 118 -14.30 -19.27 -2.62
C ILE A 118 -13.26 -18.58 -3.50
N LEU A 119 -13.07 -17.27 -3.33
CA LEU A 119 -12.08 -16.49 -4.07
C LEU A 119 -10.81 -16.32 -3.22
N ASN A 120 -9.75 -17.04 -3.57
CA ASN A 120 -8.42 -16.80 -3.00
C ASN A 120 -7.74 -15.64 -3.75
N VAL A 121 -7.15 -14.71 -3.02
CA VAL A 121 -6.42 -13.56 -3.59
C VAL A 121 -4.93 -13.78 -3.37
N GLN A 122 -4.12 -13.59 -4.42
CA GLN A 122 -2.68 -13.75 -4.34
C GLN A 122 -1.96 -12.56 -4.98
N VAL A 123 -0.94 -12.04 -4.28
CA VAL A 123 0.03 -11.09 -4.84
C VAL A 123 1.41 -11.74 -4.93
N MET A 124 2.22 -11.28 -5.88
CA MET A 124 3.54 -11.82 -6.18
C MET A 124 4.57 -10.70 -6.22
N LYS A 125 5.65 -10.83 -5.42
CA LYS A 125 6.81 -9.95 -5.47
C LYS A 125 7.96 -10.64 -6.20
N ILE A 126 8.55 -9.92 -7.15
CA ILE A 126 9.81 -10.32 -7.78
C ILE A 126 10.97 -9.81 -6.94
N VAL A 127 11.89 -10.71 -6.57
CA VAL A 127 13.15 -10.39 -5.89
C VAL A 127 14.29 -10.75 -6.84
N THR A 128 15.30 -9.89 -6.96
CA THR A 128 16.55 -10.18 -7.66
C THR A 128 17.67 -10.34 -6.64
N LEU A 129 18.32 -11.50 -6.61
CA LEU A 129 19.56 -11.73 -5.88
C LEU A 129 20.70 -11.66 -6.89
N ASN A 130 21.51 -10.61 -6.83
CA ASN A 130 22.73 -10.49 -7.62
C ASN A 130 23.91 -10.93 -6.74
N ILE A 131 24.57 -12.03 -7.12
CA ILE A 131 25.59 -12.71 -6.33
C ILE A 131 26.94 -12.51 -7.01
N ASN A 132 27.70 -11.53 -6.53
CA ASN A 132 28.98 -11.10 -7.10
C ASN A 132 30.05 -11.06 -6.02
N GLU A 133 31.23 -11.63 -6.31
CA GLU A 133 32.36 -11.66 -5.37
C GLU A 133 32.90 -10.24 -5.05
N THR A 134 32.66 -9.26 -5.94
CA THR A 134 33.40 -7.98 -5.99
C THR A 134 32.53 -6.72 -5.95
N GLN A 135 31.84 -6.47 -4.82
CA GLN A 135 31.75 -5.08 -4.32
C GLN A 135 31.66 -4.98 -2.79
N ASN A 136 32.12 -3.85 -2.22
CA ASN A 136 32.02 -3.52 -0.80
C ASN A 136 31.20 -2.23 -0.62
N THR A 137 29.87 -2.34 -0.63
CA THR A 137 29.00 -1.25 -0.17
C THR A 137 27.70 -1.80 0.38
N PRO A 138 27.38 -1.62 1.68
CA PRO A 138 26.03 -1.90 2.18
C PRO A 138 25.09 -0.82 1.66
N THR A 139 24.37 -1.09 0.57
CA THR A 139 23.26 -0.23 0.14
C THR A 139 22.10 -0.36 1.12
N THR A 140 22.02 0.55 2.08
CA THR A 140 20.81 0.76 2.88
C THR A 140 19.64 0.98 1.95
N SER A 141 18.71 0.02 1.90
CA SER A 141 17.40 0.26 1.32
C SER A 141 16.75 1.41 2.09
N HIS A 142 16.65 2.58 1.43
CA HIS A 142 16.04 3.74 2.04
C HIS A 142 14.56 3.44 2.28
N ALA A 143 14.18 3.29 3.55
CA ALA A 143 12.79 3.44 3.93
C ALA A 143 12.33 4.82 3.46
N VAL A 144 11.27 4.88 2.64
CA VAL A 144 10.65 6.15 2.22
C VAL A 144 9.80 6.68 3.38
N GLY A 145 10.49 7.00 4.48
CA GLY A 145 10.01 7.86 5.56
C GLY A 145 10.11 9.32 5.17
N ALA A 146 9.64 9.67 3.97
CA ALA A 146 9.57 11.02 3.46
C ALA A 146 8.10 11.48 3.48
N VAL A 147 7.72 12.20 4.52
CA VAL A 147 6.57 13.10 4.42
C VAL A 147 6.91 14.09 3.30
N PRO A 148 6.02 14.33 2.32
CA PRO A 148 6.29 15.30 1.27
C PRO A 148 6.32 16.71 1.87
N GLU A 149 7.53 17.22 2.13
CA GLU A 149 7.76 18.65 2.38
C GLU A 149 7.44 19.41 1.09
N PHE A 150 6.19 19.86 0.96
CA PHE A 150 5.79 20.73 -0.13
C PHE A 150 6.58 22.04 -0.05
N PRO A 151 7.32 22.45 -1.10
CA PRO A 151 8.05 23.71 -1.12
C PRO A 151 7.10 24.90 -1.39
N PHE A 152 6.06 25.06 -0.57
CA PHE A 152 5.27 26.28 -0.50
C PHE A 152 6.07 27.37 0.23
N ALA A 153 7.10 27.89 -0.44
CA ALA A 153 7.72 29.15 -0.06
C ALA A 153 6.67 30.26 -0.18
N ILE A 154 6.10 30.69 0.95
CA ILE A 154 5.00 31.65 0.99
C ILE A 154 5.55 33.07 0.85
N PRO A 155 5.25 33.83 -0.23
CA PRO A 155 5.31 35.27 -0.18
C PRO A 155 4.10 35.77 0.61
N VAL A 156 4.25 35.94 1.94
CA VAL A 156 3.22 36.54 2.79
C VAL A 156 3.13 38.03 2.46
N LEU A 157 2.37 38.36 1.40
CA LEU A 157 2.18 39.73 0.94
C LEU A 157 1.19 40.45 1.87
N ILE A 158 1.72 41.02 2.96
CA ILE A 158 0.96 41.85 3.90
C ILE A 158 0.53 43.13 3.20
N ILE A 159 -0.70 43.16 2.66
CA ILE A 159 -1.38 44.39 2.26
C ILE A 159 -2.38 44.76 3.36
N ALA A 160 -1.89 45.57 4.31
CA ALA A 160 -2.76 46.30 5.21
C ALA A 160 -3.28 47.55 4.49
N ILE A 161 -4.54 47.56 4.08
CA ILE A 161 -5.24 48.77 3.62
C ILE A 161 -6.23 49.19 4.70
N MET A 162 -6.03 50.43 5.17
CA MET A 162 -6.73 51.10 6.25
C MET A 162 -8.27 51.03 6.14
N SER A 163 -8.93 50.74 7.26
CA SER A 163 -10.34 51.06 7.44
C SER A 163 -10.54 52.58 7.48
N LEU A 164 -11.12 53.18 6.44
CA LEU A 164 -11.67 54.53 6.54
C LEU A 164 -12.86 54.75 5.60
N ILE A 165 -13.99 55.18 6.19
CA ILE A 165 -14.98 56.16 5.71
C ILE A 165 -15.02 56.34 4.17
N VAL A 166 -16.10 56.01 3.46
CA VAL A 166 -17.34 56.81 3.43
C VAL A 166 -18.59 55.92 3.23
N ILE A 167 -19.56 56.00 4.15
CA ILE A 167 -20.98 55.75 3.85
C ILE A 167 -21.67 57.10 3.69
N HIS A 168 -21.73 57.61 2.45
CA HIS A 168 -22.57 58.73 2.04
C HIS A 168 -23.31 58.37 0.74
N ARG A 169 -24.48 57.75 0.88
CA ARG A 169 -25.58 57.87 -0.08
C ARG A 169 -26.91 58.04 0.66
N LEU A 170 -27.06 59.21 1.28
CA LEU A 170 -28.34 59.74 1.74
C LEU A 170 -28.43 61.23 1.36
N LYS A 171 -29.54 61.61 0.68
CA LYS A 171 -29.87 62.96 0.17
C LYS A 171 -28.90 63.47 -0.94
N SER A 172 -29.30 64.36 -1.87
CA SER A 172 -30.60 65.01 -2.20
C SER A 172 -30.59 65.38 -3.70
N SER A 173 -31.67 65.69 -4.44
CA SER A 173 -33.13 65.80 -4.20
C SER A 173 -33.85 65.02 -5.35
N SER A 174 -35.13 65.14 -5.77
CA SER A 174 -36.32 66.01 -5.55
C SER A 174 -37.58 65.11 -5.66
N VAL A 175 -38.84 65.45 -5.30
CA VAL A 175 -39.63 66.69 -5.11
C VAL A 175 -40.24 67.29 -6.40
N LYS A 176 -41.58 67.20 -6.49
CA LYS A 176 -42.49 67.65 -7.57
C LYS A 176 -42.37 66.87 -8.89
N ILE A 177 -43.43 66.73 -9.70
CA ILE A 177 -44.81 67.28 -9.56
C ILE A 177 -45.76 66.19 -9.05
#